data_AF-A0A7T3X0M7-F1
#
_entry.id   AF-A0A7T3X0M7-F1
#
_cell.length_a   1.000
_cell.length_b   1.000
_cell.length_c   1.000
_cell.angle_alpha   90.00
_cell.angle_beta   90.00
_cell.angle_gamma   90.00
#
_symmetry.space_group_name_H-M   'P 1'
#
loop_
_entity.id
_entity.type
_entity.pdbx_description
1 polymer ?
#
loop_
_entity_poly.entity_id
_entity_poly.type
_entity_poly.pdbx_seq_one_letter_code
_entity_poly.pdbx_strand_id
1 'polypeptide(L)' 'MQSITFSDARKHFAATMNHVTNDAEPVRIMRRDAPDIG' A
#
# COMPACT_ATOMS: atom_id res chain seq x y z
N MET A 1 -1.33 1.07 11.72
CA MET A 1 -1.55 0.29 10.48
C MET A 1 -2.02 1.23 9.38
N GLN A 2 -1.06 1.75 8.60
CA GLN A 2 -1.30 2.65 7.49
C GLN A 2 -1.99 1.91 6.33
N SER A 3 -2.89 2.59 5.61
CA SER A 3 -3.55 2.04 4.41
C SER A 3 -3.18 2.87 3.18
N ILE A 4 -2.66 2.23 2.14
CA ILE A 4 -2.25 2.88 0.88
C ILE A 4 -2.84 2.16 -0.33
N THR A 5 -2.90 2.82 -1.49
CA THR A 5 -3.34 2.15 -2.71
C THR A 5 -2.24 1.26 -3.29
N PHE A 6 -2.62 0.25 -4.09
CA PHE A 6 -1.63 -0.55 -4.82
C PHE A 6 -0.70 0.28 -5.70
N SER A 7 -1.23 1.32 -6.37
CA SER A 7 -0.45 2.21 -7.21
C SER A 7 0.62 2.96 -6.41
N ASP A 8 0.26 3.45 -5.23
CA ASP A 8 1.18 4.16 -4.33
C ASP A 8 2.23 3.22 -3.75
N ALA A 9 1.81 2.02 -3.32
CA ALA A 9 2.70 0.97 -2.85
C ALA A 9 3.72 0.58 -3.92
N ARG A 10 3.29 0.46 -5.18
CA ARG A 10 4.18 0.15 -6.31
C ARG A 10 5.15 1.30 -6.60
N LYS A 11 4.68 2.54 -6.56
CA LYS A 11 5.50 3.72 -6.84
C LYS A 11 6.57 3.96 -5.77
N HIS A 12 6.25 3.67 -4.51
CA HIS A 12 7.11 3.90 -3.35
C HIS A 12 7.51 2.59 -2.65
N PHE A 13 7.77 1.54 -3.42
CA PHE A 13 8.00 0.18 -2.90
C PHE A 13 9.12 0.11 -1.84
N ALA A 14 10.29 0.69 -2.12
CA ALA A 14 11.41 0.66 -1.19
C ALA A 14 11.09 1.33 0.15
N ALA A 15 10.42 2.49 0.12
CA ALA A 15 9.98 3.18 1.33
C ALA A 15 8.90 2.39 2.08
N THR A 16 7.97 1.77 1.35
CA THR A 16 6.92 0.92 1.93
C THR A 16 7.53 -0.28 2.66
N MET A 17 8.53 -0.94 2.07
CA MET A 17 9.23 -2.05 2.72
C MET A 17 10.02 -1.61 3.95
N ASN A 18 10.64 -0.43 3.90
CA ASN A 18 11.39 0.13 5.03
C ASN A 18 10.50 0.32 6.27
N HIS A 19 9.27 0.79 6.09
CA HIS A 19 8.29 0.91 7.19
C HIS A 19 7.89 -0.45 7.77
N VAL A 20 7.70 -1.45 6.92
CA VAL A 20 7.35 -2.81 7.38
C VAL A 20 8.52 -3.47 8.12
N THR A 21 9.76 -3.25 7.69
CA THR A 21 10.93 -3.92 8.27
C THR A 21 11.48 -3.21 9.50
N ASN A 22 11.58 -1.88 9.48
CA ASN A 22 12.26 -1.11 10.53
C ASN A 22 11.31 -0.60 11.60
N ASP A 23 10.09 -0.19 11.20
CA ASP A 23 9.09 0.31 12.15
C ASP A 23 8.19 -0.84 12.66
N ALA A 24 8.35 -2.05 12.11
CA ALA A 24 7.51 -3.23 12.37
C ALA A 24 6.00 -2.93 12.19
N GLU A 25 5.67 -1.90 11.43
CA GLU A 25 4.29 -1.47 11.23
C GLU A 25 3.71 -2.13 9.98
N PRO A 26 2.64 -2.95 10.12
CA PRO A 26 1.98 -3.50 8.95
C PRO A 26 1.34 -2.39 8.11
N VAL A 27 1.47 -2.51 6.79
CA VAL A 27 0.83 -1.65 5.80
C VAL A 27 -0.26 -2.42 5.07
N ARG A 28 -1.48 -1.88 5.07
CA ARG A 28 -2.62 -2.41 4.32
C ARG A 28 -2.59 -1.85 2.89
N ILE A 29 -2.54 -2.74 1.90
CA ILE A 29 -2.62 -2.34 0.49
C ILE A 29 -4.05 -2.53 -0.01
N MET A 30 -4.68 -1.42 -0.38
CA MET A 30 -6.01 -1.41 -1.00
C MET A 30 -5.86 -1.46 -2.52
N ARG A 31 -6.46 -2.46 -3.14
CA ARG A 31 -6.73 -2.40 -4.58
C ARG A 31 -7.99 -1.55 -4.74
N ARG A 32 -7.99 -0.62 -5.70
CA ARG A 32 -9.23 0.09 -6.06
C ARG A 32 -10.23 -1.02 -6.39
N ASP A 33 -11.39 -1.01 -5.73
CA ASP A 33 -12.51 -1.81 -6.18
C ASP A 33 -12.65 -1.55 -7.68
N ALA A 34 -12.77 -2.62 -8.46
CA ALA A 34 -12.85 -2.54 -9.92
C ALA A 34 -13.78 -1.37 -10.30
N PRO A 35 -13.45 -0.54 -11.30
CA PRO A 35 -14.32 0.56 -11.67
C PRO A 35 -15.72 -0.02 -11.84
N ASP A 36 -16.71 0.51 -11.11
CA ASP A 36 -18.10 0.20 -11.37
C ASP A 36 -18.31 0.50 -12.86
N ILE A 37 -18.38 -0.55 -13.66
CA ILE A 37 -18.88 -0.46 -15.03
C ILE A 37 -20.39 -0.30 -14.83
N GLY A 38 -20.80 0.93 -14.57
CA GLY A 38 -22.18 1.39 -14.63
C GLY A 38 -22.60 1.74 -16.04
#